data_AF-A0A2V9KES4-F1
#
_entry.id   AF-A0A2V9KES4-F1
#
_cell.length_a   1.000
_cell.length_b   1.000
_cell.length_c   1.000
_cell.angle_alpha   90.00
_cell.angle_beta   90.00
_cell.angle_gamma   90.00
#
_symmetry.space_group_name_H-M   'P 1'
#
loop_
_entity.id
_entity.type
_entity.pdbx_description
1 polymer ?
#
loop_
_entity_poly.entity_id
_entity_poly.type
_entity_poly.pdbx_seq_one_letter_code
_entity_poly.pdbx_strand_id
1 'polypeptide(L)'
;ELRGKQGATDRVVAPGEVARRDPQVVIGSWCGVKVNKEYIRSRPGWSETSAVRDGQVYEVKSTYILQPGPAALTEGVRQLHAILARAVGCGVDPALAPEESWDARPEQEGGKR
;
A
#
# COMPACT_ATOMS: atom_id res chain seq x y z
N GLU A 1 -14.84 -10.97 3.55
CA GLU A 1 -16.09 -11.35 2.83
C GLU A 1 -15.87 -11.93 1.42
N LEU A 2 -14.94 -11.42 0.60
CA LEU A 2 -14.82 -11.82 -0.82
C LEU A 2 -13.90 -13.04 -1.11
N ARG A 3 -13.33 -13.69 -0.08
CA ARG A 3 -12.31 -14.74 -0.23
C ARG A 3 -12.76 -15.97 -1.06
N GLY A 4 -14.06 -16.25 -1.08
CA GLY A 4 -14.64 -17.41 -1.79
C GLY A 4 -14.98 -17.15 -3.26
N LYS A 5 -14.77 -15.93 -3.77
CA LYS A 5 -15.05 -15.58 -5.16
C LYS A 5 -13.88 -16.01 -6.05
N GLN A 6 -14.18 -16.70 -7.15
CA GLN A 6 -13.16 -17.20 -8.08
C GLN A 6 -12.60 -16.08 -8.98
N GLY A 7 -13.46 -15.20 -9.50
CA GLY A 7 -13.06 -14.11 -10.39
C GLY A 7 -12.31 -12.97 -9.66
N ALA A 8 -11.40 -12.31 -10.38
CA ALA A 8 -10.80 -11.06 -9.88
C ALA A 8 -11.84 -9.93 -9.80
N THR A 9 -12.70 -9.81 -10.81
CA THR A 9 -13.77 -8.81 -10.88
C THR A 9 -14.77 -8.93 -9.72
N ASP A 10 -15.06 -10.15 -9.29
CA ASP A 10 -15.97 -10.43 -8.16
C ASP A 10 -15.37 -10.06 -6.79
N ARG A 11 -14.09 -9.74 -6.75
CA ARG A 11 -13.35 -9.35 -5.53
C ARG A 11 -13.09 -7.84 -5.46
N VAL A 12 -13.62 -7.07 -6.41
CA VAL A 12 -13.50 -5.60 -6.42
C VAL A 12 -14.52 -5.00 -5.47
N VAL A 13 -14.04 -4.19 -4.53
CA VAL A 13 -14.90 -3.39 -3.65
C VAL A 13 -15.11 -2.02 -4.28
N ALA A 14 -16.36 -1.55 -4.35
CA ALA A 14 -16.68 -0.23 -4.85
C ALA A 14 -15.96 0.87 -4.02
N PRO A 15 -15.38 1.91 -4.65
CA PRO A 15 -14.66 2.95 -3.92
C PRO A 15 -15.47 3.63 -2.81
N GLY A 16 -16.78 3.83 -3.00
CA GLY A 16 -17.66 4.41 -2.00
C GLY A 16 -17.84 3.51 -0.76
N GLU A 17 -17.88 2.19 -0.93
CA GLU A 17 -17.94 1.25 0.20
C GLU A 17 -16.62 1.22 0.97
N VAL A 18 -15.48 1.39 0.29
CA VAL A 18 -14.20 1.55 0.97
C VAL A 18 -14.19 2.85 1.79
N ALA A 19 -14.62 3.98 1.20
CA ALA A 19 -14.69 5.25 1.91
C ALA A 19 -15.61 5.18 3.14
N ARG A 20 -16.78 4.54 3.02
CA ARG A 20 -17.73 4.34 4.12
C ARG A 20 -17.15 3.55 5.29
N ARG A 21 -16.21 2.64 5.03
CA ARG A 21 -15.54 1.81 6.05
C ARG A 21 -14.39 2.54 6.76
N ASP A 22 -14.03 3.72 6.29
CA ASP A 22 -13.01 4.60 6.87
C ASP A 22 -11.68 3.87 7.20
N PRO A 23 -10.94 3.38 6.19
CA PRO A 23 -9.67 2.71 6.45
C PRO A 23 -8.67 3.68 7.07
N GLN A 24 -7.89 3.18 8.03
CA GLN A 24 -6.79 3.92 8.65
C GLN A 24 -5.52 3.90 7.80
N VAL A 25 -5.37 2.90 6.92
CA VAL A 25 -4.19 2.74 6.05
C VAL A 25 -4.64 2.24 4.67
N VAL A 26 -4.03 2.76 3.61
CA VAL A 26 -4.18 2.28 2.24
C VAL A 26 -2.81 1.89 1.69
N ILE A 27 -2.67 0.65 1.22
CA ILE A 27 -1.44 0.14 0.61
C ILE A 27 -1.75 -0.26 -0.83
N GLY A 28 -1.15 0.46 -1.76
CA GLY A 28 -1.16 0.10 -3.18
C GLY A 28 0.03 -0.79 -3.51
N SER A 29 -0.21 -1.84 -4.28
CA SER A 29 0.84 -2.63 -4.91
C SER A 29 0.39 -2.99 -6.31
N TRP A 30 0.91 -2.28 -7.32
CA TRP A 30 0.53 -2.46 -8.71
C TRP A 30 1.70 -3.05 -9.49
N CYS A 31 1.42 -4.06 -10.33
CA CYS A 31 2.45 -4.66 -11.17
C CYS A 31 2.70 -3.79 -12.40
N GLY A 32 3.96 -3.42 -12.65
CA GLY A 32 4.38 -2.74 -13.87
C GLY A 32 4.02 -1.25 -13.97
N VAL A 33 3.30 -0.69 -12.98
CA VAL A 33 2.97 0.74 -12.92
C VAL A 33 3.07 1.25 -11.48
N LYS A 34 3.48 2.52 -11.32
CA LYS A 34 3.54 3.19 -10.02
C LYS A 34 2.13 3.42 -9.45
N VAL A 35 1.97 3.26 -8.15
CA VAL A 35 0.74 3.62 -7.44
C VAL A 35 0.49 5.12 -7.58
N ASN A 36 -0.62 5.48 -8.21
CA ASN A 36 -1.07 6.86 -8.30
C ASN A 36 -1.85 7.23 -7.02
N LYS A 37 -1.11 7.69 -6.00
CA LYS A 37 -1.69 8.10 -4.72
C LYS A 37 -2.64 9.28 -4.86
N GLU A 38 -2.38 10.20 -5.77
CA GLU A 38 -3.24 11.36 -5.98
C GLU A 38 -4.59 10.94 -6.56
N TYR A 39 -4.58 10.02 -7.52
CA TYR A 39 -5.81 9.41 -8.05
C TYR A 39 -6.60 8.66 -6.96
N ILE A 40 -5.93 8.01 -6.01
CA ILE A 40 -6.61 7.35 -4.88
C ILE A 40 -7.29 8.40 -3.99
N ARG A 41 -6.59 9.48 -3.65
CA ARG A 41 -7.09 10.57 -2.81
C ARG A 41 -8.24 11.33 -3.47
N SER A 42 -8.20 11.50 -4.79
CA SER A 42 -9.21 12.24 -5.55
C SER A 42 -10.54 11.50 -5.73
N ARG A 43 -10.66 10.26 -5.26
CA ARG A 43 -11.91 9.49 -5.36
C ARG A 43 -13.00 10.15 -4.49
N PRO A 44 -14.26 10.18 -4.96
CA PRO A 44 -15.36 10.74 -4.18
C PRO A 44 -15.44 10.13 -2.76
N GLY A 45 -15.43 10.99 -1.74
CA GLY A 45 -15.49 10.60 -0.33
C GLY A 45 -14.16 10.13 0.28
N TRP A 46 -13.08 9.96 -0.50
CA TRP A 46 -11.81 9.48 0.03
C TRP A 46 -11.01 10.53 0.80
N SER A 47 -11.21 11.83 0.51
CA SER A 47 -10.62 12.92 1.30
C SER A 47 -10.98 12.84 2.78
N GLU A 48 -12.15 12.29 3.09
CA GLU A 48 -12.69 12.14 4.45
C GLU A 48 -12.28 10.82 5.12
N THR A 49 -11.48 9.98 4.46
CA THR A 49 -10.97 8.77 5.09
C THR A 49 -9.78 9.10 6.00
N SER A 50 -9.68 8.40 7.12
CA SER A 50 -8.57 8.51 8.07
C SER A 50 -7.23 8.30 7.37
N ALA A 51 -7.13 7.30 6.48
CA ALA A 51 -5.93 7.07 5.69
C ALA A 51 -5.49 8.29 4.87
N VAL A 52 -6.42 9.05 4.28
CA VAL A 52 -6.07 10.22 3.46
C VAL A 52 -5.75 11.42 4.34
N ARG A 53 -6.58 11.71 5.35
CA ARG A 53 -6.36 12.82 6.30
C ARG A 53 -5.02 12.71 7.02
N ASP A 54 -4.66 11.50 7.43
CA ASP A 54 -3.45 11.24 8.23
C ASP A 54 -2.23 10.91 7.36
N GLY A 55 -2.36 11.02 6.03
CA GLY A 55 -1.27 10.77 5.08
C GLY A 55 -0.80 9.31 5.01
N GLN A 56 -1.64 8.35 5.40
CA GLN A 56 -1.36 6.91 5.47
C GLN A 56 -1.71 6.18 4.15
N VAL A 57 -1.29 6.75 3.01
CA VAL A 57 -1.44 6.15 1.68
C VAL A 57 -0.07 5.80 1.13
N TYR A 58 0.21 4.52 0.97
CA TYR A 58 1.54 3.97 0.68
C TYR A 58 1.58 3.12 -0.59
N GLU A 59 2.77 3.00 -1.16
CA GLU A 59 3.14 2.06 -2.20
C GLU A 59 4.14 1.03 -1.65
N VAL A 60 3.80 -0.26 -1.82
CA VAL A 60 4.73 -1.37 -1.67
C VAL A 60 4.91 -1.99 -3.05
N LYS A 61 6.15 -2.05 -3.56
CA LYS A 61 6.41 -2.58 -4.91
C LYS A 61 5.87 -4.01 -5.05
N SER A 62 5.30 -4.32 -6.21
CA SER A 62 4.70 -5.65 -6.47
C SER A 62 5.67 -6.81 -6.28
N THR A 63 6.96 -6.58 -6.53
CA THR A 63 8.06 -7.53 -6.30
C THR A 63 8.14 -8.03 -4.86
N TYR A 64 7.69 -7.23 -3.90
CA TYR A 64 7.76 -7.57 -2.47
C TYR A 64 6.51 -8.24 -1.92
N ILE A 65 5.35 -8.19 -2.58
CA ILE A 65 4.12 -8.71 -1.96
C ILE A 65 3.19 -9.49 -2.90
N LEU A 66 3.28 -9.29 -4.22
CA LEU A 66 2.38 -9.95 -5.17
C LEU A 66 2.92 -11.27 -5.73
N GLN A 67 4.19 -11.60 -5.45
CA GLN A 67 4.80 -12.86 -5.88
C GLN A 67 4.93 -13.81 -4.69
N PRO A 68 4.51 -15.08 -4.82
CA PRO A 68 4.80 -16.08 -3.81
C PRO A 68 6.31 -16.33 -3.79
N GLY A 69 6.95 -16.13 -2.64
CA GLY A 69 8.38 -16.36 -2.51
C GLY A 69 9.00 -15.69 -1.28
N PRO A 70 10.34 -15.80 -1.14
CA PRO A 70 11.07 -15.27 0.01
C PRO A 70 10.82 -13.79 0.24
N ALA A 71 10.76 -12.98 -0.82
CA ALA A 71 10.55 -11.53 -0.73
C ALA A 71 9.28 -11.14 0.04
N ALA A 72 8.16 -11.87 -0.13
CA ALA A 72 6.93 -11.61 0.61
C ALA A 72 7.01 -11.97 2.09
N LEU A 73 7.85 -12.95 2.44
CA LEU A 73 8.04 -13.44 3.81
C LEU A 73 9.22 -12.76 4.52
N THR A 74 10.01 -11.95 3.82
CA THR A 74 11.10 -11.16 4.39
C THR A 74 10.82 -9.68 4.22
N GLU A 75 11.21 -9.09 3.09
CA GLU A 75 11.17 -7.65 2.89
C GLU A 75 9.73 -7.11 2.84
N GLY A 76 8.83 -7.80 2.12
CA GLY A 76 7.42 -7.41 2.02
C GLY A 76 6.72 -7.34 3.37
N VAL A 77 6.86 -8.38 4.20
CA VAL A 77 6.26 -8.39 5.54
C VAL A 77 6.90 -7.36 6.46
N ARG A 78 8.22 -7.08 6.36
CA ARG A 78 8.88 -6.00 7.11
C ARG A 78 8.38 -4.62 6.71
N GLN A 79 8.17 -4.37 5.41
CA GLN A 79 7.58 -3.11 4.94
C GLN A 79 6.14 -2.94 5.44
N LEU A 80 5.31 -3.98 5.34
CA LEU A 80 3.95 -3.95 5.89
C LEU A 80 3.94 -3.71 7.39
N HIS A 81 4.81 -4.41 8.13
CA HIS A 81 4.96 -4.22 9.58
C HIS A 81 5.32 -2.77 9.92
N ALA A 82 6.31 -2.18 9.24
CA ALA A 82 6.74 -0.81 9.49
C ALA A 82 5.68 0.24 9.12
N ILE A 83 4.94 0.04 8.03
CA ILE A 83 3.78 0.87 7.66
C ILE A 83 2.72 0.83 8.76
N LEU A 84 2.35 -0.37 9.22
CA LEU A 84 1.33 -0.53 10.25
C LEU A 84 1.79 0.03 11.60
N ALA A 85 3.05 -0.18 11.97
CA ALA A 85 3.64 0.38 13.18
C ALA A 85 3.59 1.92 13.17
N ARG A 86 3.94 2.53 12.04
CA ARG A 86 3.80 3.98 11.83
C ARG A 86 2.35 4.45 12.00
N ALA A 87 1.40 3.73 11.40
CA ALA A 87 -0.01 4.10 11.45
C ALA A 87 -0.60 4.04 12.88
N VAL A 88 -0.14 3.10 13.70
CA VAL A 88 -0.58 2.99 15.11
C VAL A 88 0.31 3.74 16.11
N GLY A 89 1.36 4.42 15.62
CA GLY A 89 2.27 5.22 16.45
C GLY A 89 3.20 4.39 17.34
N CYS A 90 3.53 3.16 16.97
CA CYS A 90 4.51 2.35 17.70
C CYS A 90 5.88 2.30 16.99
N GLY A 91 6.93 2.06 17.77
CA GLY A 91 8.28 1.88 17.25
C GLY A 91 8.44 0.55 16.52
N VAL A 92 9.34 0.51 15.55
CA VAL A 92 9.75 -0.72 14.85
C VAL A 92 11.04 -1.22 15.49
N ASP A 93 11.06 -2.48 15.92
CA ASP A 93 12.30 -3.14 16.34
C ASP A 93 13.32 -3.07 15.19
N PRO A 94 14.56 -2.59 15.40
CA PRO A 94 15.59 -2.53 14.37
C PRO A 94 15.83 -3.88 13.66
N ALA A 95 15.67 -5.01 14.35
CA ALA A 95 15.79 -6.35 13.76
C ALA A 95 14.65 -6.69 12.77
N LEU A 96 13.56 -5.94 12.83
CA LEU A 96 12.38 -6.05 11.96
C LEU A 96 12.25 -4.90 10.95
N ALA A 97 13.19 -3.94 10.96
CA ALA A 97 13.18 -2.85 10.00
C ALA A 97 13.32 -3.39 8.56
N PRO A 98 12.56 -2.85 7.59
CA PRO A 98 12.75 -3.22 6.20
C PRO A 98 14.10 -2.72 5.69
N GLU A 99 14.69 -3.46 4.76
CA GLU A 99 15.96 -3.11 4.12
C GLU A 99 15.74 -1.99 3.08
N GLU A 100 14.55 -1.91 2.49
CA GLU A 100 14.17 -0.89 1.53
C GLU A 100 13.01 0.00 2.02
N SER A 101 12.98 1.24 1.55
CA SER A 101 11.84 2.13 1.79
C SER A 101 10.63 1.67 0.98
N TRP A 102 9.48 1.57 1.63
CA TRP A 102 8.19 1.68 0.95
C TRP A 102 8.06 3.11 0.40
N ASP A 103 7.28 3.29 -0.66
CA ASP A 103 7.34 4.48 -1.53
C ASP A 103 8.75 4.67 -2.11
N ALA A 104 8.98 4.11 -3.30
CA ALA A 104 10.24 4.29 -4.01
C ALA A 104 10.65 5.77 -3.93
N ARG A 105 11.87 6.06 -3.47
CA ARG A 105 12.47 7.39 -3.61
C ARG A 105 12.24 7.79 -5.07
N PRO A 106 11.78 9.03 -5.35
CA PRO A 106 11.64 9.45 -6.73
C PRO A 106 12.94 9.08 -7.43
N GLU A 107 12.84 8.26 -8.47
CA GLU A 107 13.96 8.09 -9.38
C GLU A 107 14.34 9.51 -9.77
N GLN A 108 15.55 9.94 -9.40
CA GLN A 108 16.16 11.11 -10.00
C GLN A 108 15.92 10.94 -11.50
N GLU A 109 15.14 11.84 -12.09
CA GLU A 109 14.70 11.77 -13.49
C GLU A 109 15.89 11.29 -14.32
N GLY A 110 15.82 10.01 -14.69
CA GLY A 110 16.87 9.34 -15.42
C GLY A 110 16.93 10.00 -16.78
N GLY A 111 17.90 10.91 -16.94
CA GLY A 111 18.24 11.53 -18.19
C GLY A 111 18.30 10.46 -19.28
N LYS A 112 17.55 10.77 -20.35
CA LYS A 112 17.66 10.21 -21.70
C LYS A 112 18.99 9.48 -21.93
N ARG A 113 18.91 8.20 -22.27
CA ARG A 113 19.84 7.58 -23.22
C ARG A 113 19.01 6.84 -24.25
#